data_AF-A0A8T5IJQ5-F1
#
_entry.id   AF-A0A8T5IJQ5-F1
#
_cell.length_a   1.000
_cell.length_b   1.000
_cell.length_c   1.000
_cell.angle_alpha   90.00
_cell.angle_beta   90.00
_cell.angle_gamma   90.00
#
_symmetry.space_group_name_H-M   'P 1'
#
loop_
_entity.id
_entity.type
_entity.pdbx_description
1 polymer ?
#
loop_
_entity_poly.entity_id
_entity_poly.type
_entity_poly.pdbx_seq_one_letter_code
_entity_poly.pdbx_strand_id
1 'polypeptide(L)'
;MKRGGKSLFFDKKGGLFSKKDSYSSDSEKSSNGKLVATLIILILVAGGGWFLFKGFYSSDAGALARENVANAFSGISEWVGTSIEESTTSLEYVGSGDLFGRKTNSESKTKGIILEDLNPIGYSSQVGYPAGYDFQLYYDIEFQNIEDYVLETEFECFLNDSTDQESLEEAIEGEIKPSYEVSLTEGTQVSCNIDGTDTESLDGAYTITGWLEFDFATEEVKLPVYVISGELADDLDRRNVDFFDDQDLDVSRGDLEPLYNGEPMSIGMGVFGEGDQQPLIVRTGDSFNTIGFTLRNEWDGDIVNIENLYLSLPDDIQLDEGLNDLPSLGCPFEEVGGFRNTIEYSMAEDFKDLVFIKDEYGKINFPISFQCWLNVDYDILGTQAYDNVEIMAEIEYRYRSTEVEKSIIIKGEGESLIETNNEESFFE
;
A
#
# COMPACT_ATOMS: atom_id res chain seq x y z
N MET A 1 -47.63 -13.60 -38.12
CA MET A 1 -47.80 -15.04 -38.44
C MET A 1 -48.31 -15.77 -37.20
N LYS A 2 -49.33 -16.61 -37.42
CA LYS A 2 -49.83 -17.79 -36.66
C LYS A 2 -49.47 -17.97 -35.17
N ARG A 3 -50.53 -18.01 -34.33
CA ARG A 3 -51.03 -19.16 -33.50
C ARG A 3 -50.18 -19.44 -32.25
N GLY A 4 -50.71 -19.40 -31.03
CA GLY A 4 -51.95 -20.00 -30.53
C GLY A 4 -51.56 -21.23 -29.69
N GLY A 5 -52.15 -21.58 -28.55
CA GLY A 5 -53.27 -21.06 -27.79
C GLY A 5 -53.81 -22.17 -26.86
N LYS A 6 -54.73 -21.76 -25.99
CA LYS A 6 -55.79 -22.58 -25.31
C LYS A 6 -55.32 -23.57 -24.22
N SER A 7 -56.05 -23.81 -23.14
CA SER A 7 -57.52 -23.84 -23.01
C SER A 7 -58.06 -23.53 -21.61
N LEU A 8 -59.22 -22.88 -21.59
CA LEU A 8 -60.26 -22.84 -20.54
C LEU A 8 -60.99 -24.22 -20.45
N PHE A 9 -61.81 -24.59 -19.46
CA PHE A 9 -63.04 -23.94 -18.95
C PHE A 9 -63.71 -24.81 -17.84
N PHE A 10 -64.74 -24.20 -17.23
CA PHE A 10 -65.98 -24.76 -16.63
C PHE A 10 -66.03 -24.92 -15.10
N ASP A 11 -67.12 -24.59 -14.37
CA ASP A 11 -68.39 -23.91 -14.69
C ASP A 11 -69.08 -23.42 -13.38
N LYS A 12 -69.86 -22.34 -13.55
CA LYS A 12 -71.21 -21.98 -13.02
C LYS A 12 -71.74 -22.25 -11.59
N LYS A 13 -72.38 -21.14 -11.14
CA LYS A 13 -73.70 -20.94 -10.47
C LYS A 13 -73.76 -21.25 -8.96
N GLY A 14 -74.36 -20.43 -8.09
CA GLY A 14 -75.10 -19.18 -8.22
C GLY A 14 -76.02 -18.94 -7.00
N GLY A 15 -76.25 -17.66 -6.65
CA GLY A 15 -77.33 -17.15 -5.78
C GLY A 15 -77.03 -17.08 -4.27
N LEU A 16 -77.61 -16.19 -3.44
CA LEU A 16 -78.56 -15.08 -3.62
C LEU A 16 -78.70 -14.33 -2.26
N PHE A 17 -78.67 -12.98 -2.29
CA PHE A 17 -79.38 -11.99 -1.42
C PHE A 17 -79.14 -11.79 0.11
N SER A 18 -78.92 -10.49 0.44
CA SER A 18 -79.73 -9.63 1.35
C SER A 18 -79.22 -9.26 2.75
N LYS A 19 -78.69 -8.02 2.84
CA LYS A 19 -79.19 -6.83 3.58
C LYS A 19 -79.45 -6.95 5.11
N LYS A 20 -78.74 -6.13 5.92
CA LYS A 20 -79.33 -5.06 6.76
C LYS A 20 -78.30 -4.29 7.60
N ASP A 21 -78.61 -3.00 7.75
CA ASP A 21 -77.95 -1.95 8.53
C ASP A 21 -78.04 -2.15 10.05
N SER A 22 -77.10 -1.58 10.82
CA SER A 22 -77.35 -0.53 11.85
C SER A 22 -76.28 -0.44 12.94
N TYR A 23 -76.06 0.80 13.39
CA TYR A 23 -75.19 1.31 14.46
C TYR A 23 -75.47 0.75 15.87
N SER A 24 -74.42 0.68 16.73
CA SER A 24 -74.37 1.27 18.11
C SER A 24 -73.47 0.50 19.11
N SER A 25 -72.48 1.22 19.66
CA SER A 25 -72.01 1.31 21.07
C SER A 25 -71.61 0.08 21.92
N ASP A 26 -70.40 0.22 22.49
CA ASP A 26 -69.87 -0.28 23.78
C ASP A 26 -69.62 -1.77 24.04
N SER A 27 -68.33 -2.13 24.20
CA SER A 27 -67.74 -2.31 25.55
C SER A 27 -66.29 -2.80 25.46
N GLU A 28 -65.38 -1.93 25.88
CA GLU A 28 -64.03 -2.26 26.30
C GLU A 28 -64.10 -3.21 27.51
N LYS A 29 -63.58 -4.43 27.38
CA LYS A 29 -63.22 -5.27 28.54
C LYS A 29 -62.16 -6.32 28.19
N SER A 30 -61.02 -6.16 28.88
CA SER A 30 -60.14 -7.25 29.34
C SER A 30 -59.18 -7.93 28.34
N SER A 31 -58.23 -7.17 27.77
CA SER A 31 -56.96 -7.72 27.24
C SER A 31 -55.76 -7.55 28.20
N ASN A 32 -55.86 -6.66 29.20
CA ASN A 32 -54.73 -6.31 30.07
C ASN A 32 -54.35 -7.37 31.12
N GLY A 33 -55.25 -8.32 31.44
CA GLY A 33 -54.98 -9.36 32.44
C GLY A 33 -53.94 -10.40 32.00
N LYS A 34 -53.90 -10.76 30.72
CA LYS A 34 -52.92 -11.73 30.18
C LYS A 34 -51.53 -11.14 30.03
N LEU A 35 -51.45 -9.85 29.69
CA LEU A 35 -50.19 -9.15 29.48
C LEU A 35 -49.46 -8.94 30.81
N VAL A 36 -50.18 -8.55 31.87
CA VAL A 36 -49.62 -8.41 33.23
C VAL A 36 -49.17 -9.76 33.80
N ALA A 37 -49.94 -10.84 33.61
CA ALA A 37 -49.56 -12.17 34.07
C ALA A 37 -48.28 -12.69 33.38
N THR A 38 -48.12 -12.44 32.08
CA THR A 38 -46.92 -12.83 31.32
C THR A 38 -45.69 -12.05 31.78
N LEU A 39 -45.85 -10.77 32.08
CA LEU A 39 -44.78 -9.91 32.57
C LEU A 39 -44.30 -10.31 33.98
N ILE A 40 -45.23 -10.72 34.85
CA ILE A 40 -44.90 -11.25 36.18
C ILE A 40 -44.11 -12.56 36.07
N ILE A 41 -44.48 -13.46 35.16
CA ILE A 41 -43.75 -14.72 34.94
C ILE A 41 -42.34 -14.44 34.42
N LEU A 42 -42.17 -13.51 33.47
CA LEU A 42 -40.84 -13.13 32.97
C LEU A 42 -39.97 -12.52 34.07
N ILE A 43 -40.52 -11.67 34.93
CA ILE A 43 -39.78 -11.11 36.08
C ILE A 43 -39.41 -12.21 37.08
N LEU A 44 -40.27 -13.20 37.31
CA LEU A 44 -39.97 -14.32 38.20
C LEU A 44 -38.94 -15.29 37.61
N VAL A 45 -38.94 -15.52 36.29
CA VAL A 45 -37.93 -16.34 35.60
C VAL A 45 -36.59 -15.62 35.57
N ALA A 46 -36.57 -14.32 35.27
CA ALA A 46 -35.34 -13.51 35.30
C ALA A 46 -34.78 -13.37 36.73
N GLY A 47 -35.66 -13.12 37.71
CA GLY A 47 -35.28 -13.06 39.11
C GLY A 47 -34.79 -14.41 39.64
N GLY A 48 -35.51 -15.50 39.35
CA GLY A 48 -35.10 -16.87 39.71
C GLY A 48 -33.79 -17.28 39.05
N GLY A 49 -33.60 -16.95 37.77
CA GLY A 49 -32.36 -17.15 37.04
C GLY A 49 -31.19 -16.38 37.64
N TRP A 50 -31.40 -15.13 38.04
CA TRP A 50 -30.39 -14.32 38.73
C TRP A 50 -29.99 -14.91 40.09
N PHE A 51 -30.96 -15.42 40.87
CA PHE A 51 -30.66 -16.07 42.15
C PHE A 51 -29.94 -17.42 41.97
N LEU A 52 -30.30 -18.22 40.97
CA LEU A 52 -29.59 -19.45 40.63
C LEU A 52 -28.18 -19.17 40.12
N PHE A 53 -28.00 -18.12 39.30
CA PHE A 53 -26.69 -17.66 38.84
C PHE A 53 -25.83 -17.19 40.01
N LYS A 54 -26.36 -16.36 40.92
CA LYS A 54 -25.63 -15.95 42.13
C LYS A 54 -25.28 -17.13 43.03
N GLY A 55 -26.21 -18.08 43.19
CA GLY A 55 -26.00 -19.28 44.00
C GLY A 55 -24.89 -20.18 43.42
N PHE A 56 -24.87 -20.35 42.10
CA PHE A 56 -23.80 -21.05 41.39
C PHE A 56 -22.47 -20.31 41.53
N TYR A 57 -22.46 -18.99 41.33
CA TYR A 57 -21.27 -18.13 41.44
C TYR A 57 -20.67 -18.11 42.86
N SER A 58 -21.49 -18.28 43.90
CA SER A 58 -21.06 -18.38 45.30
C SER A 58 -20.73 -19.80 45.76
N SER A 59 -20.99 -20.83 44.94
CA SER A 59 -20.71 -22.23 45.29
C SER A 59 -19.26 -22.60 44.99
N ASP A 60 -18.75 -23.66 45.64
CA ASP A 60 -17.40 -24.17 45.41
C ASP A 60 -17.19 -24.62 43.95
N ALA A 61 -18.24 -25.11 43.28
CA ALA A 61 -18.22 -25.41 41.85
C ALA A 61 -18.07 -24.15 40.98
N GLY A 62 -18.65 -23.03 41.39
CA GLY A 62 -18.45 -21.72 40.76
C GLY A 62 -17.11 -21.08 41.09
N ALA A 63 -16.47 -21.43 42.21
CA ALA A 63 -15.08 -21.06 42.48
C ALA A 63 -14.11 -21.80 41.56
N LEU A 64 -14.29 -23.11 41.37
CA LEU A 64 -13.47 -23.92 40.46
C LEU A 64 -13.68 -23.51 38.97
N ALA A 65 -14.91 -23.17 38.59
CA ALA A 65 -15.18 -22.62 37.26
C ALA A 65 -14.57 -21.22 37.08
N ARG A 66 -14.54 -20.38 38.13
CA ARG A 66 -13.83 -19.09 38.10
C ARG A 66 -12.33 -19.25 37.99
N GLU A 67 -11.75 -20.24 38.67
CA GLU A 67 -10.32 -20.55 38.58
C GLU A 67 -9.96 -21.08 37.19
N ASN A 68 -10.76 -21.98 36.61
CA ASN A 68 -10.52 -22.48 35.25
C ASN A 68 -10.75 -21.42 34.17
N VAL A 69 -11.76 -20.54 34.33
CA VAL A 69 -11.99 -19.42 33.42
C VAL A 69 -10.92 -18.35 33.62
N ALA A 70 -10.54 -18.01 34.85
CA ALA A 70 -9.47 -17.05 35.11
C ALA A 70 -8.10 -17.58 34.65
N ASN A 71 -7.82 -18.87 34.76
CA ASN A 71 -6.58 -19.47 34.23
C ASN A 71 -6.60 -19.57 32.70
N ALA A 72 -7.76 -19.82 32.08
CA ALA A 72 -7.91 -19.76 30.63
C ALA A 72 -7.76 -18.33 30.08
N PHE A 73 -8.34 -17.35 30.77
CA PHE A 73 -8.21 -15.94 30.40
C PHE A 73 -6.87 -15.34 30.82
N SER A 74 -6.21 -15.82 31.88
CA SER A 74 -4.85 -15.38 32.22
C SER A 74 -3.85 -15.92 31.23
N GLY A 75 -3.97 -17.17 30.79
CA GLY A 75 -3.15 -17.73 29.72
C GLY A 75 -3.33 -16.98 28.40
N ILE A 76 -4.56 -16.60 28.05
CA ILE A 76 -4.83 -15.79 26.85
C ILE A 76 -4.38 -14.34 27.04
N SER A 77 -4.55 -13.71 28.21
CA SER A 77 -4.11 -12.31 28.43
C SER A 77 -2.60 -12.19 28.63
N GLU A 78 -1.95 -13.24 29.11
CA GLU A 78 -0.49 -13.34 29.21
C GLU A 78 0.07 -13.62 27.81
N TRP A 79 -0.52 -14.51 27.01
CA TRP A 79 -0.12 -14.69 25.62
C TRP A 79 -0.37 -13.44 24.76
N VAL A 80 -1.59 -12.88 24.79
CA VAL A 80 -1.92 -11.64 24.05
C VAL A 80 -1.18 -10.42 24.61
N GLY A 81 -0.96 -10.35 25.92
CA GLY A 81 -0.23 -9.24 26.55
C GLY A 81 1.27 -9.28 26.27
N THR A 82 1.88 -10.47 26.28
CA THR A 82 3.31 -10.64 25.94
C THR A 82 3.50 -10.51 24.43
N SER A 83 2.60 -11.05 23.60
CA SER A 83 2.65 -10.86 22.15
C SER A 83 2.42 -9.40 21.75
N ILE A 84 1.56 -8.64 22.42
CA ILE A 84 1.37 -7.21 22.13
C ILE A 84 2.52 -6.37 22.70
N GLU A 85 3.07 -6.67 23.88
CA GLU A 85 4.26 -5.96 24.39
C GLU A 85 5.53 -6.27 23.59
N GLU A 86 5.72 -7.51 23.10
CA GLU A 86 6.80 -7.87 22.17
C GLU A 86 6.57 -7.30 20.76
N SER A 87 5.33 -7.28 20.27
CA SER A 87 4.99 -6.62 18.99
C SER A 87 5.08 -5.09 19.06
N THR A 88 4.89 -4.48 20.24
CA THR A 88 5.03 -3.03 20.41
C THR A 88 6.46 -2.60 20.72
N THR A 89 7.28 -3.47 21.33
CA THR A 89 8.73 -3.24 21.44
C THR A 89 9.48 -3.51 20.13
N SER A 90 8.97 -4.38 19.24
CA SER A 90 9.45 -4.43 17.85
C SER A 90 9.03 -3.20 17.03
N LEU A 91 7.88 -2.57 17.36
CA LEU A 91 7.44 -1.31 16.75
C LEU A 91 8.24 -0.07 17.21
N GLU A 92 8.83 -0.06 18.42
CA GLU A 92 9.77 1.01 18.82
C GLU A 92 11.18 0.84 18.20
N TYR A 93 11.47 -0.30 17.56
CA TYR A 93 12.67 -0.54 16.76
C TYR A 93 12.53 -0.10 15.29
N VAL A 94 11.45 0.60 14.93
CA VAL A 94 11.16 1.10 13.57
C VAL A 94 12.05 2.30 13.17
N GLY A 95 13.04 2.64 14.00
CA GLY A 95 14.02 3.72 13.78
C GLY A 95 15.36 3.30 13.17
N SER A 96 15.47 2.16 12.49
CA SER A 96 16.63 1.84 11.65
C SER A 96 16.16 1.13 10.38
N GLY A 97 16.44 1.71 9.22
CA GLY A 97 15.88 1.30 7.93
C GLY A 97 16.39 -0.03 7.39
N ASP A 98 16.23 -1.13 8.12
CA ASP A 98 16.41 -2.53 7.66
C ASP A 98 15.39 -3.50 8.28
N LEU A 99 14.09 -3.21 8.15
CA LEU A 99 13.06 -4.00 8.84
C LEU A 99 12.74 -5.33 8.14
N PHE A 100 12.80 -5.42 6.82
CA PHE A 100 12.95 -6.66 6.07
C PHE A 100 14.03 -6.46 5.01
N GLY A 101 15.07 -7.31 5.04
CA GLY A 101 16.28 -7.16 4.25
C GLY A 101 16.03 -7.28 2.75
N ARG A 102 16.95 -6.71 1.98
CA ARG A 102 17.07 -6.92 0.54
C ARG A 102 18.55 -6.95 0.19
N LYS A 103 18.92 -7.76 -0.78
CA LYS A 103 20.29 -7.78 -1.31
C LYS A 103 20.34 -6.99 -2.59
N THR A 104 21.27 -6.04 -2.68
CA THR A 104 21.49 -5.34 -3.95
C THR A 104 22.13 -6.31 -4.94
N ASN A 105 21.51 -6.49 -6.09
CA ASN A 105 22.07 -7.30 -7.16
C ASN A 105 23.36 -6.61 -7.66
N SER A 106 24.51 -7.27 -7.52
CA SER A 106 25.82 -6.67 -7.86
C SER A 106 25.98 -6.34 -9.34
N GLU A 107 25.16 -6.92 -10.22
CA GLU A 107 25.12 -6.62 -11.65
C GLU A 107 24.05 -5.58 -12.00
N SER A 108 23.17 -5.24 -11.05
CA SER A 108 22.14 -4.23 -11.27
C SER A 108 22.77 -2.85 -11.44
N LYS A 109 22.14 -2.07 -12.30
CA LYS A 109 22.41 -0.65 -12.49
C LYS A 109 21.10 0.07 -12.28
N THR A 110 21.19 1.33 -11.89
CA THR A 110 20.06 2.23 -11.78
C THR A 110 19.22 2.21 -13.07
N LYS A 111 17.90 1.99 -12.95
CA LYS A 111 16.93 1.87 -14.04
C LYS A 111 15.86 2.95 -13.94
N GLY A 112 15.75 3.84 -14.93
CA GLY A 112 14.71 4.87 -14.94
C GLY A 112 15.16 6.14 -15.68
N ILE A 113 14.40 7.21 -15.49
CA ILE A 113 14.66 8.51 -16.10
C ILE A 113 15.10 9.50 -15.01
N ILE A 114 16.19 10.20 -15.26
CA ILE A 114 16.68 11.28 -14.41
C ILE A 114 16.61 12.59 -15.17
N LEU A 115 16.06 13.61 -14.52
CA LEU A 115 16.11 14.97 -15.02
C LEU A 115 17.36 15.67 -14.47
N GLU A 116 18.28 16.05 -15.34
CA GLU A 116 19.59 16.56 -14.94
C GLU A 116 19.63 18.09 -14.80
N ASP A 117 19.09 18.82 -15.78
CA ASP A 117 19.11 20.30 -15.79
C ASP A 117 17.98 20.88 -16.65
N LEU A 118 17.71 22.17 -16.42
CA LEU A 118 16.89 23.04 -17.25
C LEU A 118 17.77 24.07 -17.95
N ASN A 119 17.76 24.03 -19.28
CA ASN A 119 18.66 24.83 -20.10
C ASN A 119 17.91 25.88 -20.93
N PRO A 120 18.13 27.19 -20.67
CA PRO A 120 17.49 28.26 -21.44
C PRO A 120 17.94 28.29 -22.90
N ILE A 121 17.00 28.58 -23.81
CA ILE A 121 17.26 28.74 -25.24
C ILE A 121 17.34 30.24 -25.58
N GLY A 122 18.31 30.60 -26.42
CA GLY A 122 18.46 31.96 -26.95
C GLY A 122 19.29 32.86 -26.05
N TYR A 123 18.71 33.33 -24.94
CA TYR A 123 19.38 34.24 -24.01
C TYR A 123 19.99 33.48 -22.84
N SER A 124 21.21 33.85 -22.42
CA SER A 124 21.81 33.26 -21.23
C SER A 124 21.25 33.91 -19.96
N SER A 125 21.28 33.18 -18.85
CA SER A 125 20.92 33.69 -17.52
C SER A 125 21.68 34.97 -17.13
N GLN A 126 22.83 35.25 -17.76
CA GLN A 126 23.64 36.45 -17.54
C GLN A 126 23.16 37.68 -18.34
N VAL A 127 22.59 37.47 -19.52
CA VAL A 127 22.12 38.56 -20.39
C VAL A 127 20.73 39.02 -19.97
N GLY A 128 19.92 38.10 -19.44
CA GLY A 128 18.54 38.33 -19.03
C GLY A 128 17.58 38.33 -20.22
N TYR A 129 16.35 37.91 -19.94
CA TYR A 129 15.23 37.91 -20.88
C TYR A 129 14.50 39.25 -20.81
N PRO A 130 14.15 39.88 -21.94
CA PRO A 130 13.28 41.04 -21.91
C PRO A 130 11.86 40.63 -21.47
N ALA A 131 11.25 41.40 -20.57
CA ALA A 131 9.85 41.24 -20.20
C ALA A 131 8.95 41.32 -21.44
N GLY A 132 7.91 40.47 -21.50
CA GLY A 132 6.99 40.44 -22.64
C GLY A 132 7.42 39.53 -23.80
N TYR A 133 8.55 38.81 -23.67
CA TYR A 133 9.05 37.92 -24.72
C TYR A 133 8.91 36.46 -24.30
N ASP A 134 8.42 35.63 -25.22
CA ASP A 134 8.42 34.18 -25.05
C ASP A 134 9.85 33.69 -24.79
N PHE A 135 10.00 32.81 -23.81
CA PHE A 135 11.25 32.09 -23.63
C PHE A 135 10.99 30.61 -23.40
N GLN A 136 11.93 29.82 -23.90
CA GLN A 136 11.83 28.38 -23.94
C GLN A 136 13.06 27.77 -23.27
N LEU A 137 12.86 26.70 -22.50
CA LEU A 137 13.91 25.93 -21.85
C LEU A 137 13.82 24.47 -22.28
N TYR A 138 14.94 23.84 -22.59
CA TYR A 138 15.00 22.40 -22.81
C TYR A 138 15.34 21.69 -21.49
N TYR A 139 14.67 20.57 -21.26
CA TYR A 139 15.03 19.62 -20.21
C TYR A 139 16.20 18.76 -20.70
N ASP A 140 17.23 18.61 -19.87
CA ASP A 140 18.28 17.60 -20.06
C ASP A 140 17.88 16.33 -19.31
N ILE A 141 17.68 15.24 -20.06
CA ILE A 141 17.07 14.01 -19.57
C ILE A 141 18.04 12.86 -19.81
N GLU A 142 18.49 12.21 -18.73
CA GLU A 142 19.31 11.00 -18.78
C GLU A 142 18.42 9.76 -18.67
N PHE A 143 18.57 8.84 -19.62
CA PHE A 143 17.93 7.53 -19.60
C PHE A 143 18.92 6.50 -19.04
N GLN A 144 18.58 5.91 -17.89
CA GLN A 144 19.43 4.92 -17.25
C GLN A 144 18.86 3.51 -17.42
N ASN A 145 19.53 2.67 -18.20
CA ASN A 145 19.28 1.22 -18.35
C ASN A 145 17.81 0.80 -18.53
N ILE A 146 17.00 1.64 -19.18
CA ILE A 146 15.64 1.30 -19.61
C ILE A 146 15.72 0.66 -21.00
N GLU A 147 15.48 -0.64 -21.12
CA GLU A 147 15.36 -1.32 -22.42
C GLU A 147 13.89 -1.30 -22.87
N ASP A 148 13.60 -0.70 -24.03
CA ASP A 148 12.32 -0.79 -24.75
C ASP A 148 11.04 -0.29 -24.02
N TYR A 149 11.14 0.39 -22.88
CA TYR A 149 9.96 1.05 -22.29
C TYR A 149 9.68 2.39 -22.96
N VAL A 150 8.48 2.50 -23.50
CA VAL A 150 7.82 3.78 -23.67
C VAL A 150 7.25 4.14 -22.31
N LEU A 151 7.90 5.07 -21.60
CA LEU A 151 7.34 5.64 -20.38
C LEU A 151 6.38 6.76 -20.78
N GLU A 152 5.13 6.63 -20.35
CA GLU A 152 4.17 7.73 -20.38
C GLU A 152 4.55 8.67 -19.23
N THR A 153 4.83 9.93 -19.58
CA THR A 153 5.41 10.89 -18.66
C THR A 153 4.64 12.19 -18.70
N GLU A 154 4.52 12.81 -17.52
CA GLU A 154 3.95 14.13 -17.33
C GLU A 154 5.06 15.07 -16.88
N PHE A 155 5.22 16.19 -17.57
CA PHE A 155 6.20 17.21 -17.24
C PHE A 155 5.49 18.41 -16.65
N GLU A 156 6.12 19.04 -15.68
CA GLU A 156 5.66 20.30 -15.13
C GLU A 156 6.79 21.34 -15.12
N CYS A 157 6.40 22.60 -15.27
CA CYS A 157 7.29 23.75 -15.33
C CYS A 157 6.62 24.98 -14.76
N PHE A 158 7.31 25.66 -13.85
CA PHE A 158 6.80 26.86 -13.19
C PHE A 158 7.88 27.93 -13.13
N LEU A 159 7.45 29.19 -13.17
CA LEU A 159 8.27 30.36 -12.93
C LEU A 159 7.78 31.09 -11.68
N ASN A 160 8.68 31.23 -10.71
CA ASN A 160 8.44 31.85 -9.42
C ASN A 160 9.42 33.00 -9.16
N ASP A 161 9.02 33.99 -8.37
CA ASP A 161 9.95 35.00 -7.85
C ASP A 161 11.01 34.31 -6.98
N SER A 162 12.29 34.55 -7.25
CA SER A 162 13.39 33.91 -6.50
C SER A 162 13.40 34.26 -5.00
N THR A 163 12.64 35.27 -4.58
CA THR A 163 12.52 35.67 -3.18
C THR A 163 11.38 34.98 -2.43
N ASP A 164 10.45 34.34 -3.14
CA ASP A 164 9.25 33.69 -2.58
C ASP A 164 9.22 32.19 -2.97
N GLN A 165 10.12 31.41 -2.36
CA GLN A 165 10.25 29.96 -2.65
C GLN A 165 9.09 29.11 -2.10
N GLU A 166 8.22 29.64 -1.24
CA GLU A 166 7.21 28.83 -0.52
C GLU A 166 5.80 28.89 -1.13
N SER A 167 5.57 29.70 -2.17
CA SER A 167 4.23 29.96 -2.71
C SER A 167 4.09 29.57 -4.18
N LEU A 168 3.73 28.29 -4.43
CA LEU A 168 3.28 27.85 -5.76
C LEU A 168 1.96 28.51 -6.19
N GLU A 169 1.22 29.15 -5.28
CA GLU A 169 -0.06 29.81 -5.58
C GLU A 169 0.10 31.03 -6.51
N GLU A 170 1.29 31.63 -6.57
CA GLU A 170 1.60 32.79 -7.43
C GLU A 170 2.49 32.42 -8.63
N ALA A 171 2.72 31.12 -8.84
CA ALA A 171 3.56 30.61 -9.92
C ALA A 171 2.95 30.85 -11.30
N ILE A 172 3.79 31.19 -12.28
CA ILE A 172 3.41 31.21 -13.70
C ILE A 172 3.72 29.84 -14.29
N GLU A 173 2.68 29.14 -14.74
CA GLU A 173 2.79 27.82 -15.36
C GLU A 173 3.32 27.92 -16.80
N GLY A 174 4.31 27.09 -17.13
CA GLY A 174 4.85 26.98 -18.49
C GLY A 174 4.12 25.95 -19.34
N GLU A 175 4.01 26.20 -20.64
CA GLU A 175 3.49 25.25 -21.61
C GLU A 175 4.57 24.22 -21.99
N ILE A 176 4.36 22.94 -21.67
CA ILE A 176 5.26 21.86 -22.10
C ILE A 176 5.06 21.53 -23.58
N LYS A 177 6.16 21.34 -24.30
CA LYS A 177 6.20 20.89 -25.69
C LYS A 177 7.03 19.61 -25.81
N PRO A 178 6.46 18.50 -26.31
CA PRO A 178 5.07 18.36 -26.78
C PRO A 178 4.04 18.38 -25.64
N SER A 179 2.84 18.91 -25.92
CA SER A 179 1.80 19.23 -24.92
C SER A 179 0.87 18.07 -24.54
N TYR A 180 1.28 16.83 -24.77
CA TYR A 180 0.52 15.61 -24.48
C TYR A 180 1.48 14.55 -23.94
N GLU A 181 0.96 13.50 -23.25
CA GLU A 181 1.73 12.35 -22.76
C GLU A 181 2.85 11.98 -23.74
N VAL A 182 4.09 12.24 -23.31
CA VAL A 182 5.25 12.07 -24.17
C VAL A 182 5.79 10.68 -23.93
N SER A 183 5.71 9.84 -24.96
CA SER A 183 6.49 8.62 -25.03
C SER A 183 7.98 8.98 -25.06
N LEU A 184 8.64 8.88 -23.92
CA LEU A 184 10.06 9.20 -23.81
C LEU A 184 10.91 8.06 -24.35
N THR A 185 11.82 8.40 -25.27
CA THR A 185 12.88 7.53 -25.78
C THR A 185 14.19 8.32 -25.78
N GLU A 186 15.33 7.64 -25.77
CA GLU A 186 16.64 8.31 -25.81
C GLU A 186 16.69 9.32 -26.99
N GLY A 187 17.01 10.58 -26.68
CA GLY A 187 17.06 11.69 -27.64
C GLY A 187 15.74 12.43 -27.88
N THR A 188 14.64 12.07 -27.21
CA THR A 188 13.41 12.87 -27.20
C THR A 188 13.71 14.24 -26.57
N GLN A 189 13.45 15.32 -27.32
CA GLN A 189 13.60 16.68 -26.80
C GLN A 189 12.28 17.16 -26.20
N VAL A 190 12.32 17.50 -24.92
CA VAL A 190 11.19 18.12 -24.20
C VAL A 190 11.59 19.53 -23.80
N SER A 191 10.66 20.46 -23.94
CA SER A 191 10.88 21.86 -23.56
C SER A 191 9.70 22.46 -22.83
N CYS A 192 9.97 23.36 -21.92
CA CYS A 192 9.00 24.27 -21.32
C CYS A 192 9.03 25.61 -22.07
N ASN A 193 7.85 26.17 -22.38
CA ASN A 193 7.69 27.47 -23.01
C ASN A 193 6.85 28.38 -22.13
N ILE A 194 7.39 29.54 -21.74
CA ILE A 194 6.66 30.55 -20.98
C ILE A 194 6.26 31.66 -21.93
N ASP A 195 4.95 31.95 -22.01
CA ASP A 195 4.41 32.97 -22.89
C ASP A 195 4.87 34.36 -22.42
N GLY A 196 5.33 35.17 -23.37
CA GLY A 196 5.81 36.52 -23.08
C GLY A 196 4.75 37.38 -22.40
N THR A 197 3.47 37.17 -22.72
CA THR A 197 2.36 37.95 -22.13
C THR A 197 2.26 37.78 -20.61
N ASP A 198 2.61 36.62 -20.06
CA ASP A 198 2.64 36.38 -18.61
C ASP A 198 3.84 37.05 -17.94
N THR A 199 4.86 37.42 -18.72
CA THR A 199 6.12 38.00 -18.24
C THR A 199 6.21 39.52 -18.42
N GLU A 200 5.22 40.17 -19.05
CA GLU A 200 5.24 41.61 -19.38
C GLU A 200 5.45 42.52 -18.17
N SER A 201 4.97 42.10 -17.00
CA SER A 201 5.03 42.88 -15.75
C SER A 201 6.18 42.48 -14.81
N LEU A 202 6.97 41.47 -15.20
CA LEU A 202 8.04 40.92 -14.38
C LEU A 202 9.33 41.72 -14.54
N ASP A 203 10.09 41.84 -13.45
CA ASP A 203 11.40 42.50 -13.42
C ASP A 203 12.21 41.98 -12.24
N GLY A 204 13.43 41.52 -12.50
CA GLY A 204 14.33 40.97 -11.48
C GLY A 204 14.70 39.51 -11.69
N ALA A 205 15.03 38.84 -10.58
CA ALA A 205 15.49 37.45 -10.59
C ALA A 205 14.31 36.51 -10.32
N TYR A 206 14.20 35.48 -11.16
CA TYR A 206 13.16 34.47 -11.07
C TYR A 206 13.79 33.08 -11.10
N THR A 207 13.14 32.15 -10.44
CA THR A 207 13.52 30.74 -10.43
C THR A 207 12.52 29.97 -11.25
N ILE A 208 13.02 29.19 -12.21
CA ILE A 208 12.23 28.23 -12.94
C ILE A 208 12.43 26.88 -12.28
N THR A 209 11.35 26.21 -11.95
CA THR A 209 11.37 24.86 -11.38
C THR A 209 10.70 23.91 -12.37
N GLY A 210 11.27 22.73 -12.54
CA GLY A 210 10.65 21.68 -13.34
C GLY A 210 10.93 20.31 -12.76
N TRP A 211 10.00 19.40 -13.02
CA TRP A 211 10.12 17.98 -12.71
C TRP A 211 9.35 17.18 -13.75
N LEU A 212 9.56 15.87 -13.73
CA LEU A 212 8.76 14.93 -14.49
C LEU A 212 8.22 13.85 -13.58
N GLU A 213 7.04 13.36 -13.91
CA GLU A 213 6.40 12.22 -13.27
C GLU A 213 6.19 11.10 -14.29
N PHE A 214 6.35 9.86 -13.85
CA PHE A 214 6.12 8.68 -14.68
C PHE A 214 5.72 7.49 -13.82
N ASP A 215 4.95 6.60 -14.44
CA ASP A 215 4.56 5.34 -13.82
C ASP A 215 5.69 4.32 -13.94
N PHE A 216 5.84 3.52 -12.90
CA PHE A 216 6.87 2.50 -12.79
C PHE A 216 6.31 1.26 -12.09
N ALA A 217 6.82 0.11 -12.47
CA ALA A 217 6.54 -1.16 -11.81
C ALA A 217 7.86 -1.86 -11.48
N THR A 218 8.00 -2.40 -10.27
CA THR A 218 9.17 -3.24 -9.94
C THR A 218 9.10 -4.56 -10.68
N GLU A 219 10.22 -5.07 -11.16
CA GLU A 219 10.30 -6.41 -11.74
C GLU A 219 10.05 -7.49 -10.66
N GLU A 220 8.88 -8.15 -10.71
CA GLU A 220 8.53 -9.42 -10.03
C GLU A 220 9.53 -9.86 -8.93
N VAL A 221 9.51 -9.17 -7.79
CA VAL A 221 10.52 -9.36 -6.73
C VAL A 221 10.27 -10.70 -6.05
N LYS A 222 11.26 -11.60 -6.09
CA LYS A 222 11.15 -12.99 -5.61
C LYS A 222 11.91 -13.21 -4.32
N LEU A 223 11.29 -13.94 -3.38
CA LEU A 223 11.90 -14.42 -2.15
C LEU A 223 11.79 -15.96 -2.10
N PRO A 224 12.92 -16.69 -2.12
CA PRO A 224 12.91 -18.13 -1.82
C PRO A 224 12.62 -18.36 -0.33
N VAL A 225 11.70 -19.29 -0.06
CA VAL A 225 11.21 -19.61 1.27
C VAL A 225 11.28 -21.11 1.51
N TYR A 226 11.95 -21.49 2.60
CA TYR A 226 11.94 -22.87 3.05
C TYR A 226 10.80 -23.13 4.02
N VAL A 227 10.14 -24.28 3.85
CA VAL A 227 9.04 -24.74 4.67
C VAL A 227 9.45 -26.06 5.31
N ILE A 228 9.28 -26.20 6.63
CA ILE A 228 9.68 -27.40 7.38
C ILE A 228 8.53 -27.94 8.24
N SER A 229 8.53 -29.24 8.48
CA SER A 229 7.58 -29.83 9.43
C SER A 229 7.92 -29.45 10.87
N GLY A 230 6.91 -29.33 11.72
CA GLY A 230 7.08 -29.11 13.15
C GLY A 230 7.89 -30.22 13.84
N GLU A 231 7.80 -31.47 13.35
CA GLU A 231 8.62 -32.58 13.87
C GLU A 231 10.11 -32.34 13.63
N LEU A 232 10.49 -31.84 12.45
CA LEU A 232 11.87 -31.48 12.13
C LEU A 232 12.32 -30.25 12.92
N ALA A 233 11.46 -29.22 13.01
CA ALA A 233 11.75 -28.02 13.80
C ALA A 233 12.08 -28.36 15.26
N ASP A 234 11.25 -29.19 15.89
CA ASP A 234 11.45 -29.61 17.28
C ASP A 234 12.70 -30.48 17.47
N ASP A 235 13.10 -31.27 16.46
CA ASP A 235 14.33 -32.07 16.50
C ASP A 235 15.58 -31.18 16.39
N LEU A 236 15.56 -30.21 15.47
CA LEU A 236 16.64 -29.24 15.28
C LEU A 236 16.87 -28.39 16.53
N ASP A 237 15.79 -27.89 17.14
CA ASP A 237 15.85 -27.14 18.39
C ASP A 237 16.47 -27.98 19.54
N ARG A 238 16.02 -29.24 19.70
CA ARG A 238 16.61 -30.16 20.70
C ARG A 238 18.10 -30.43 20.46
N ARG A 239 18.54 -30.44 19.21
CA ARG A 239 19.96 -30.62 18.85
C ARG A 239 20.75 -29.31 18.89
N ASN A 240 20.08 -28.17 18.99
CA ASN A 240 20.65 -26.83 18.86
C ASN A 240 21.47 -26.69 17.56
N VAL A 241 20.87 -27.09 16.44
CA VAL A 241 21.46 -27.03 15.10
C VAL A 241 20.54 -26.21 14.19
N ASP A 242 21.13 -25.34 13.37
CA ASP A 242 20.39 -24.55 12.39
C ASP A 242 19.90 -25.43 11.23
N PHE A 243 18.72 -25.14 10.69
CA PHE A 243 18.12 -25.91 9.60
C PHE A 243 19.03 -25.97 8.36
N PHE A 244 19.64 -24.85 7.97
CA PHE A 244 20.46 -24.77 6.76
C PHE A 244 21.75 -25.59 6.92
N ASP A 245 22.35 -25.56 8.11
CA ASP A 245 23.52 -26.37 8.46
C ASP A 245 23.18 -27.87 8.52
N ASP A 246 22.04 -28.25 9.08
CA ASP A 246 21.63 -29.65 9.23
C ASP A 246 21.33 -30.33 7.89
N GLN A 247 20.72 -29.57 6.98
CA GLN A 247 20.35 -30.07 5.66
C GLN A 247 21.46 -29.91 4.61
N ASP A 248 22.66 -29.45 5.01
CA ASP A 248 23.82 -29.22 4.13
C ASP A 248 23.45 -28.36 2.91
N LEU A 249 22.64 -27.31 3.14
CA LEU A 249 22.21 -26.38 2.11
C LEU A 249 23.33 -25.37 1.85
N ASP A 250 23.75 -25.24 0.59
CA ASP A 250 24.77 -24.26 0.14
C ASP A 250 24.20 -22.83 0.05
N VAL A 251 23.34 -22.46 1.01
CA VAL A 251 22.68 -21.16 1.10
C VAL A 251 22.61 -20.78 2.57
N SER A 252 23.13 -19.60 2.90
CA SER A 252 23.00 -19.07 4.26
C SER A 252 21.69 -18.30 4.40
N ARG A 253 21.19 -18.15 5.63
CA ARG A 253 19.97 -17.38 5.90
C ARG A 253 20.03 -15.95 5.34
N GLY A 254 21.19 -15.30 5.34
CA GLY A 254 21.37 -13.96 4.79
C GLY A 254 21.38 -13.88 3.26
N ASP A 255 21.41 -15.02 2.56
CA ASP A 255 21.29 -15.07 1.11
C ASP A 255 19.83 -15.23 0.63
N LEU A 256 18.89 -15.41 1.57
CA LEU A 256 17.46 -15.56 1.32
C LEU A 256 16.74 -14.21 1.44
N GLU A 257 17.25 -13.24 0.70
CA GLU A 257 16.68 -11.89 0.63
C GLU A 257 16.28 -11.61 -0.81
N PRO A 258 15.18 -10.85 -1.05
CA PRO A 258 14.85 -10.41 -2.39
C PRO A 258 15.98 -9.57 -2.99
N LEU A 259 16.14 -9.66 -4.31
CA LEU A 259 17.13 -8.89 -5.04
C LEU A 259 16.53 -7.56 -5.52
N TYR A 260 17.24 -6.48 -5.23
CA TYR A 260 16.92 -5.17 -5.80
C TYR A 260 17.70 -4.92 -7.09
N ASN A 261 16.97 -4.47 -8.12
CA ASN A 261 17.47 -4.36 -9.48
C ASN A 261 17.71 -2.91 -9.95
N GLY A 262 17.78 -1.95 -9.03
CA GLY A 262 18.17 -0.56 -9.33
C GLY A 262 17.00 0.38 -9.68
N GLU A 263 15.76 -0.02 -9.39
CA GLU A 263 14.54 0.73 -9.70
C GLU A 263 14.29 1.83 -8.64
N PRO A 264 13.47 2.87 -8.88
CA PRO A 264 13.27 3.93 -7.89
C PRO A 264 12.83 3.45 -6.51
N MET A 265 12.02 2.39 -6.47
CA MET A 265 11.54 1.77 -5.24
C MET A 265 12.10 0.37 -5.05
N SER A 266 12.41 0.03 -3.80
CA SER A 266 12.76 -1.33 -3.40
C SER A 266 11.69 -1.97 -2.53
N ILE A 267 11.52 -3.28 -2.70
CA ILE A 267 10.71 -4.13 -1.83
C ILE A 267 11.66 -5.05 -1.05
N GLY A 268 11.76 -4.84 0.25
CA GLY A 268 12.30 -5.80 1.21
C GLY A 268 11.21 -6.78 1.63
N MET A 269 11.53 -8.06 1.69
CA MET A 269 10.62 -9.13 2.11
C MET A 269 11.34 -10.09 3.05
N GLY A 270 10.64 -10.59 4.04
CA GLY A 270 11.15 -11.64 4.93
C GLY A 270 10.01 -12.45 5.51
N VAL A 271 10.27 -13.72 5.83
CA VAL A 271 9.27 -14.56 6.50
C VAL A 271 9.78 -15.04 7.86
N PHE A 272 8.84 -15.21 8.77
CA PHE A 272 9.08 -15.57 10.17
C PHE A 272 8.22 -16.78 10.49
N GLY A 273 8.85 -17.82 11.03
CA GLY A 273 8.14 -18.91 11.68
C GLY A 273 8.01 -18.67 13.19
N GLU A 274 7.83 -19.73 13.96
CA GLU A 274 7.87 -19.67 15.44
C GLU A 274 9.26 -19.34 16.02
N GLY A 275 10.26 -19.09 15.16
CA GLY A 275 11.56 -18.53 15.49
C GLY A 275 11.81 -17.23 14.71
N ASP A 276 12.75 -16.42 15.18
CA ASP A 276 12.97 -15.04 14.72
C ASP A 276 13.23 -14.86 13.21
N GLN A 277 13.43 -15.93 12.42
CA GLN A 277 13.67 -15.91 10.96
C GLN A 277 13.29 -17.26 10.30
N GLN A 278 13.30 -17.34 8.96
CA GLN A 278 13.15 -18.56 8.15
C GLN A 278 13.85 -19.81 8.75
N PRO A 279 13.27 -21.02 8.57
CA PRO A 279 12.16 -21.39 7.68
C PRO A 279 10.74 -21.17 8.26
N LEU A 280 9.70 -21.30 7.41
CA LEU A 280 8.31 -21.43 7.85
C LEU A 280 8.07 -22.81 8.49
N ILE A 281 7.36 -22.85 9.61
CA ILE A 281 7.14 -24.08 10.38
C ILE A 281 5.68 -24.50 10.25
N VAL A 282 5.47 -25.73 9.81
CA VAL A 282 4.12 -26.28 9.58
C VAL A 282 3.78 -27.29 10.66
N ARG A 283 2.71 -27.03 11.42
CA ARG A 283 2.24 -27.89 12.51
C ARG A 283 0.83 -28.37 12.22
N THR A 284 0.48 -29.54 12.76
CA THR A 284 -0.90 -30.02 12.75
C THR A 284 -1.72 -29.21 13.78
N GLY A 285 -2.31 -28.09 13.35
CA GLY A 285 -3.04 -27.15 14.21
C GLY A 285 -2.71 -25.69 13.87
N ASP A 286 -2.77 -24.81 14.86
CA ASP A 286 -2.41 -23.40 14.68
C ASP A 286 -0.90 -23.27 14.45
N SER A 287 -0.51 -22.63 13.35
CA SER A 287 0.88 -22.27 13.04
C SER A 287 0.98 -20.75 12.97
N PHE A 288 1.99 -20.18 13.61
CA PHE A 288 2.20 -18.74 13.66
C PHE A 288 3.31 -18.36 12.67
N ASN A 289 2.95 -18.29 11.39
CA ASN A 289 3.86 -17.91 10.33
C ASN A 289 3.49 -16.52 9.82
N THR A 290 4.47 -15.69 9.47
CA THR A 290 4.22 -14.35 8.92
C THR A 290 5.15 -14.04 7.76
N ILE A 291 4.70 -13.13 6.90
CA ILE A 291 5.53 -12.44 5.92
C ILE A 291 5.52 -10.94 6.21
N GLY A 292 6.70 -10.35 6.22
CA GLY A 292 6.91 -8.92 6.39
C GLY A 292 7.38 -8.27 5.10
N PHE A 293 6.97 -7.02 4.89
CA PHE A 293 7.35 -6.21 3.75
C PHE A 293 7.90 -4.86 4.22
N THR A 294 8.95 -4.37 3.56
CA THR A 294 9.47 -3.01 3.72
C THR A 294 9.59 -2.36 2.35
N LEU A 295 8.89 -1.25 2.13
CA LEU A 295 9.05 -0.43 0.94
C LEU A 295 10.03 0.71 1.23
N ARG A 296 10.93 1.01 0.29
CA ARG A 296 11.85 2.15 0.39
C ARG A 296 11.98 2.87 -0.94
N ASN A 297 12.05 4.20 -0.87
CA ASN A 297 12.54 5.01 -1.98
C ASN A 297 14.08 4.98 -1.97
N GLU A 298 14.68 4.52 -3.05
CA GLU A 298 16.13 4.36 -3.20
C GLU A 298 16.77 5.49 -4.00
N TRP A 299 15.95 6.36 -4.60
CA TRP A 299 16.38 7.46 -5.45
C TRP A 299 16.10 8.81 -4.78
N ASP A 300 16.74 9.86 -5.29
CA ASP A 300 16.66 11.23 -4.74
C ASP A 300 15.36 11.98 -5.11
N GLY A 301 14.47 11.40 -5.92
CA GLY A 301 13.14 11.95 -6.20
C GLY A 301 12.10 11.47 -5.21
N ASP A 302 10.82 11.59 -5.56
CA ASP A 302 9.69 11.30 -4.67
C ASP A 302 8.77 10.23 -5.26
N ILE A 303 8.21 9.37 -4.40
CA ILE A 303 7.09 8.50 -4.79
C ILE A 303 5.79 9.26 -4.51
N VAL A 304 5.11 9.66 -5.59
CA VAL A 304 3.90 10.51 -5.52
C VAL A 304 2.68 9.70 -5.10
N ASN A 305 2.59 8.47 -5.61
CA ASN A 305 1.48 7.58 -5.37
C ASN A 305 1.90 6.11 -5.50
N ILE A 306 1.32 5.24 -4.68
CA ILE A 306 1.35 3.79 -4.91
C ILE A 306 0.02 3.41 -5.56
N GLU A 307 0.08 2.92 -6.79
CA GLU A 307 -1.12 2.53 -7.53
C GLU A 307 -1.63 1.18 -7.04
N ASN A 308 -0.72 0.21 -6.91
CA ASN A 308 -1.04 -1.10 -6.40
C ASN A 308 0.20 -1.82 -5.85
N LEU A 309 -0.04 -2.78 -4.97
CA LEU A 309 0.96 -3.74 -4.53
C LEU A 309 0.34 -5.13 -4.68
N TYR A 310 1.06 -6.03 -5.33
CA TYR A 310 0.66 -7.41 -5.55
C TYR A 310 1.53 -8.35 -4.74
N LEU A 311 0.90 -9.42 -4.26
CA LEU A 311 1.56 -10.53 -3.60
C LEU A 311 1.07 -11.82 -4.24
N SER A 312 1.99 -12.64 -4.72
CA SER A 312 1.69 -14.00 -5.18
C SER A 312 2.30 -15.01 -4.21
N LEU A 313 1.42 -15.83 -3.63
CA LEU A 313 1.78 -16.94 -2.76
C LEU A 313 1.51 -18.27 -3.46
N PRO A 314 2.28 -19.35 -3.17
CA PRO A 314 1.87 -20.71 -3.55
C PRO A 314 0.47 -21.05 -3.02
N ASP A 315 -0.28 -21.91 -3.70
CA ASP A 315 -1.66 -22.27 -3.30
C ASP A 315 -1.78 -22.91 -1.90
N ASP A 316 -0.72 -23.57 -1.46
CA ASP A 316 -0.60 -24.15 -0.13
C ASP A 316 -0.20 -23.11 0.96
N ILE A 317 0.04 -21.84 0.62
CA ILE A 317 0.33 -20.73 1.55
C ILE A 317 -0.69 -19.61 1.33
N GLN A 318 -1.50 -19.33 2.34
CA GLN A 318 -2.57 -18.35 2.26
C GLN A 318 -2.40 -17.27 3.33
N LEU A 319 -2.95 -16.08 3.09
CA LEU A 319 -3.10 -15.10 4.15
C LEU A 319 -4.16 -15.57 5.16
N ASP A 320 -3.87 -15.48 6.46
CA ASP A 320 -4.84 -15.82 7.50
C ASP A 320 -5.89 -14.71 7.64
N GLU A 321 -7.07 -14.91 7.08
CA GLU A 321 -8.18 -13.94 7.12
C GLU A 321 -8.52 -13.52 8.56
N GLY A 322 -8.55 -14.47 9.51
CA GLY A 322 -9.00 -14.21 10.88
C GLY A 322 -8.01 -13.37 11.69
N LEU A 323 -6.71 -13.54 11.45
CA LEU A 323 -5.65 -12.76 12.11
C LEU A 323 -5.37 -11.43 11.40
N ASN A 324 -5.63 -11.35 10.09
CA ASN A 324 -5.38 -10.14 9.30
C ASN A 324 -6.56 -9.15 9.28
N ASP A 325 -7.79 -9.56 9.60
CA ASP A 325 -9.01 -8.72 9.66
C ASP A 325 -9.00 -7.59 10.74
N LEU A 326 -7.92 -7.43 11.51
CA LEU A 326 -7.86 -6.44 12.59
C LEU A 326 -7.36 -5.06 12.09
N PRO A 327 -8.16 -3.98 12.27
CA PRO A 327 -8.06 -2.73 11.50
C PRO A 327 -6.98 -1.73 11.98
N SER A 328 -6.02 -2.11 12.81
CA SER A 328 -5.02 -1.14 13.29
C SER A 328 -3.65 -1.21 12.63
N LEU A 329 -3.31 -2.29 11.90
CA LEU A 329 -2.02 -2.49 11.22
C LEU A 329 -2.00 -3.83 10.40
N GLY A 330 -3.18 -4.37 10.08
CA GLY A 330 -3.34 -5.68 9.43
C GLY A 330 -2.80 -5.69 8.01
N CYS A 331 -2.45 -6.88 7.53
CA CYS A 331 -1.99 -7.13 6.17
C CYS A 331 -2.78 -6.31 5.12
N PRO A 332 -2.15 -5.50 4.25
CA PRO A 332 -2.87 -4.59 3.36
C PRO A 332 -3.43 -5.29 2.11
N PHE A 333 -3.51 -6.61 2.11
CA PHE A 333 -3.77 -7.43 0.93
C PHE A 333 -5.15 -8.09 0.96
N GLU A 334 -5.84 -8.06 -0.15
CA GLU A 334 -7.10 -8.77 -0.42
C GLU A 334 -6.89 -9.79 -1.55
N GLU A 335 -7.51 -10.96 -1.42
CA GLU A 335 -7.44 -11.99 -2.47
C GLU A 335 -8.18 -11.53 -3.73
N VAL A 336 -7.49 -11.56 -4.88
CA VAL A 336 -8.08 -11.20 -6.18
C VAL A 336 -8.31 -12.40 -7.08
N GLY A 337 -7.66 -13.54 -6.81
CA GLY A 337 -7.88 -14.79 -7.51
C GLY A 337 -6.68 -15.75 -7.42
N GLY A 338 -6.65 -16.75 -8.30
CA GLY A 338 -5.53 -17.68 -8.39
C GLY A 338 -5.20 -18.07 -9.83
N PHE A 339 -3.90 -18.18 -10.11
CA PHE A 339 -3.37 -18.54 -11.43
C PHE A 339 -2.24 -19.56 -11.27
N ARG A 340 -2.31 -20.71 -11.98
CA ARG A 340 -1.20 -21.68 -12.08
C ARG A 340 -0.47 -22.01 -10.74
N ASN A 341 -1.21 -22.54 -9.77
CA ASN A 341 -0.71 -22.95 -8.44
C ASN A 341 -0.21 -21.80 -7.55
N THR A 342 -0.59 -20.56 -7.87
CA THR A 342 -0.44 -19.42 -6.97
C THR A 342 -1.79 -18.78 -6.69
N ILE A 343 -1.89 -18.16 -5.52
CA ILE A 343 -2.96 -17.26 -5.12
C ILE A 343 -2.39 -15.84 -5.20
N GLU A 344 -3.13 -14.98 -5.88
CA GLU A 344 -2.78 -13.58 -6.10
C GLU A 344 -3.61 -12.71 -5.16
N TYR A 345 -2.90 -11.80 -4.50
CA TYR A 345 -3.46 -10.77 -3.64
C TYR A 345 -3.08 -9.40 -4.18
N SER A 346 -3.97 -8.43 -4.03
CA SER A 346 -3.69 -7.03 -4.34
C SER A 346 -3.93 -6.15 -3.12
N MET A 347 -3.34 -4.96 -3.13
CA MET A 347 -3.56 -4.01 -2.07
C MET A 347 -5.03 -3.61 -1.99
N ALA A 348 -5.60 -3.66 -0.79
CA ALA A 348 -6.94 -3.19 -0.51
C ALA A 348 -7.04 -1.67 -0.75
N GLU A 349 -8.10 -1.22 -1.43
CA GLU A 349 -8.30 0.21 -1.70
C GLU A 349 -8.36 1.04 -0.41
N ASP A 350 -9.02 0.51 0.63
CA ASP A 350 -9.16 1.16 1.93
C ASP A 350 -7.81 1.30 2.67
N PHE A 351 -6.78 0.56 2.26
CA PHE A 351 -5.44 0.61 2.85
C PHE A 351 -4.51 1.64 2.18
N LYS A 352 -4.80 2.08 0.94
CA LYS A 352 -3.96 3.06 0.23
C LYS A 352 -3.79 4.35 1.04
N ASP A 353 -4.89 4.88 1.56
CA ASP A 353 -4.90 6.13 2.33
C ASP A 353 -4.37 5.96 3.77
N LEU A 354 -4.35 4.73 4.31
CA LEU A 354 -3.91 4.43 5.67
C LEU A 354 -2.40 4.18 5.77
N VAL A 355 -1.83 3.53 4.75
CA VAL A 355 -0.42 3.14 4.72
C VAL A 355 0.46 4.27 4.19
N PHE A 356 -0.03 5.01 3.19
CA PHE A 356 0.73 6.07 2.53
C PHE A 356 0.37 7.43 3.08
N ILE A 357 0.65 7.65 4.36
CA ILE A 357 0.45 8.95 5.00
C ILE A 357 1.39 9.97 4.34
N LYS A 358 0.79 10.88 3.59
CA LYS A 358 1.47 12.01 2.99
C LYS A 358 1.78 13.07 4.05
N ASP A 359 2.96 13.65 3.98
CA ASP A 359 3.32 14.81 4.79
C ASP A 359 2.57 16.07 4.33
N GLU A 360 2.87 17.22 4.96
CA GLU A 360 2.25 18.50 4.61
C GLU A 360 2.56 18.99 3.18
N TYR A 361 3.55 18.37 2.53
CA TYR A 361 3.97 18.64 1.15
C TYR A 361 3.45 17.58 0.17
N GLY A 362 2.60 16.65 0.62
CA GLY A 362 2.04 15.60 -0.22
C GLY A 362 2.98 14.41 -0.47
N LYS A 363 4.11 14.31 0.25
CA LYS A 363 5.12 13.25 0.06
C LYS A 363 4.88 12.05 0.96
N ILE A 364 5.03 10.85 0.40
CA ILE A 364 4.93 9.61 1.17
C ILE A 364 6.21 9.42 1.99
N ASN A 365 6.06 9.23 3.31
CA ASN A 365 7.20 8.99 4.18
C ASN A 365 7.65 7.52 4.13
N PHE A 366 8.90 7.29 3.71
CA PHE A 366 9.55 5.98 3.74
C PHE A 366 10.59 5.87 4.87
N PRO A 367 10.95 4.67 5.33
CA PRO A 367 10.43 3.36 4.91
C PRO A 367 9.03 3.08 5.45
N ILE A 368 8.26 2.31 4.70
CA ILE A 368 6.94 1.80 5.12
C ILE A 368 7.09 0.31 5.34
N SER A 369 6.54 -0.21 6.45
CA SER A 369 6.58 -1.64 6.73
C SER A 369 5.27 -2.15 7.29
N PHE A 370 4.92 -3.37 6.91
CA PHE A 370 3.74 -4.08 7.38
C PHE A 370 4.00 -5.58 7.35
N GLN A 371 3.12 -6.32 8.02
CA GLN A 371 3.27 -7.76 8.22
C GLN A 371 1.92 -8.45 8.05
N CYS A 372 1.97 -9.64 7.46
CA CYS A 372 0.81 -10.47 7.20
C CYS A 372 0.98 -11.84 7.85
N TRP A 373 -0.07 -12.30 8.51
CA TRP A 373 -0.15 -13.67 9.00
C TRP A 373 -0.39 -14.63 7.85
N LEU A 374 0.32 -15.75 7.87
CA LEU A 374 0.26 -16.83 6.89
C LEU A 374 -0.35 -18.07 7.53
N ASN A 375 -1.26 -18.70 6.81
CA ASN A 375 -1.71 -20.05 7.03
C ASN A 375 -1.03 -20.96 5.99
N VAL A 376 -0.29 -21.97 6.45
CA VAL A 376 0.44 -22.90 5.57
C VAL A 376 -0.20 -24.27 5.66
N ASP A 377 -0.63 -24.84 4.53
CA ASP A 377 -1.24 -26.16 4.49
C ASP A 377 -0.21 -27.23 4.92
N TYR A 378 -0.64 -28.12 5.80
CA TYR A 378 0.16 -29.26 6.25
C TYR A 378 0.58 -30.18 5.10
N ASP A 379 -0.25 -30.27 4.06
CA ASP A 379 -0.01 -31.15 2.92
C ASP A 379 1.09 -30.64 1.96
N ILE A 380 1.55 -29.39 2.10
CA ILE A 380 2.61 -28.77 1.27
C ILE A 380 3.88 -29.63 1.22
N LEU A 381 4.24 -30.28 2.34
CA LEU A 381 5.44 -31.10 2.43
C LEU A 381 5.27 -32.50 1.82
N GLY A 382 4.03 -32.96 1.66
CA GLY A 382 3.69 -34.31 1.22
C GLY A 382 4.38 -35.42 2.02
N THR A 383 5.50 -35.95 1.50
CA THR A 383 6.32 -36.98 2.18
C THR A 383 7.74 -36.52 2.50
N GLN A 384 8.07 -35.28 2.16
CA GLN A 384 9.39 -34.68 2.35
C GLN A 384 9.50 -34.07 3.75
N ALA A 385 10.73 -33.90 4.25
CA ALA A 385 10.98 -33.30 5.56
C ALA A 385 10.91 -31.76 5.53
N TYR A 386 11.19 -31.18 4.35
CA TYR A 386 11.10 -29.77 4.03
C TYR A 386 10.79 -29.59 2.54
N ASP A 387 10.37 -28.38 2.16
CA ASP A 387 10.22 -27.94 0.77
C ASP A 387 10.76 -26.51 0.58
N ASN A 388 10.97 -26.09 -0.67
CA ASN A 388 11.34 -24.74 -1.05
C ASN A 388 10.31 -24.17 -2.04
N VAL A 389 9.73 -23.03 -1.67
CA VAL A 389 8.75 -22.31 -2.46
C VAL A 389 9.22 -20.89 -2.74
N GLU A 390 8.62 -20.24 -3.72
CA GLU A 390 8.91 -18.84 -4.06
C GLU A 390 7.68 -17.98 -3.74
N ILE A 391 7.92 -16.89 -3.00
CA ILE A 391 6.93 -15.82 -2.81
C ILE A 391 7.33 -14.65 -3.69
N MET A 392 6.36 -14.01 -4.33
CA MET A 392 6.59 -12.91 -5.25
C MET A 392 5.82 -11.67 -4.82
N ALA A 393 6.43 -10.50 -5.00
CA ALA A 393 5.76 -9.22 -4.82
C ALA A 393 6.10 -8.25 -5.95
N GLU A 394 5.15 -7.40 -6.29
CA GLU A 394 5.29 -6.38 -7.33
C GLU A 394 4.59 -5.11 -6.87
N ILE A 395 5.20 -3.95 -7.09
CA ILE A 395 4.59 -2.66 -6.78
C ILE A 395 4.52 -1.80 -8.04
N GLU A 396 3.34 -1.25 -8.28
CA GLU A 396 3.05 -0.24 -9.30
C GLU A 396 2.92 1.13 -8.61
N TYR A 397 3.61 2.14 -9.10
CA TYR A 397 3.68 3.44 -8.46
C TYR A 397 4.03 4.55 -9.45
N ARG A 398 3.68 5.77 -9.07
CA ARG A 398 4.05 6.98 -9.80
C ARG A 398 5.21 7.67 -9.11
N TYR A 399 6.31 7.83 -9.84
CA TYR A 399 7.53 8.48 -9.36
C TYR A 399 7.66 9.88 -9.95
N ARG A 400 8.11 10.82 -9.12
CA ARG A 400 8.49 12.18 -9.49
C ARG A 400 10.00 12.32 -9.39
N SER A 401 10.63 12.80 -10.46
CA SER A 401 12.07 13.11 -10.45
C SER A 401 12.38 14.19 -9.42
N THR A 402 13.65 14.27 -9.00
CA THR A 402 14.11 15.45 -8.26
C THR A 402 13.78 16.72 -9.03
N GLU A 403 13.31 17.74 -8.30
CA GLU A 403 13.07 19.05 -8.87
C GLU A 403 14.39 19.67 -9.33
N VAL A 404 14.42 20.17 -10.55
CA VAL A 404 15.55 20.95 -11.07
C VAL A 404 15.16 22.41 -11.13
N GLU A 405 16.08 23.26 -10.69
CA GLU A 405 15.88 24.70 -10.62
C GLU A 405 16.86 25.44 -11.52
N LYS A 406 16.38 26.48 -12.19
CA LYS A 406 17.22 27.41 -12.95
C LYS A 406 16.86 28.85 -12.66
N SER A 407 17.83 29.61 -12.15
CA SER A 407 17.65 31.05 -11.99
C SER A 407 17.85 31.78 -13.32
N ILE A 408 16.91 32.67 -13.63
CA ILE A 408 16.95 33.58 -14.77
C ILE A 408 16.75 35.02 -14.30
N ILE A 409 17.10 35.97 -15.16
CA ILE A 409 16.85 37.39 -14.94
C ILE A 409 15.85 37.84 -16.01
N ILE A 410 14.76 38.47 -15.59
CA ILE A 410 13.82 39.15 -16.47
C ILE A 410 14.04 40.66 -16.32
N LYS A 411 14.13 41.37 -17.43
CA LYS A 411 14.38 42.82 -17.46
C LYS A 411 13.14 43.57 -17.93
N GLY A 412 12.65 44.47 -17.09
CA GLY A 412 11.49 45.31 -17.40
C GLY A 412 11.68 46.21 -18.63
N GLU A 413 10.56 46.69 -19.18
CA GLU A 413 10.57 47.59 -20.35
C GLU A 413 11.45 48.83 -20.13
N GLY A 414 12.48 48.97 -20.97
CA GLY A 414 13.38 50.13 -20.99
C GLY A 414 14.80 49.86 -20.50
N GLU A 415 15.07 48.69 -19.93
CA GLU A 415 16.44 48.25 -19.65
C GLU A 415 17.06 47.62 -20.91
N SER A 416 18.07 48.27 -21.48
CA SER A 416 18.71 47.76 -22.70
C SER A 416 19.50 46.48 -22.41
N LEU A 417 19.29 45.45 -23.24
CA LEU A 417 20.20 44.32 -23.41
C LEU A 417 21.51 44.78 -24.05
N ILE A 418 22.31 45.59 -23.34
CA ILE A 418 23.67 45.86 -23.78
C ILE A 418 24.47 44.60 -23.46
N GLU A 419 24.77 43.82 -24.50
CA GLU A 419 25.92 42.93 -24.49
C GLU A 419 27.12 43.74 -23.98
N THR A 420 27.55 43.49 -22.75
CA THR A 420 28.92 43.79 -22.40
C THR A 420 29.75 42.77 -23.17
N ASN A 421 30.09 43.15 -24.40
CA ASN A 421 31.21 42.58 -25.12
C ASN A 421 32.46 42.88 -24.29
N ASN A 422 32.68 42.08 -23.24
CA ASN A 422 34.00 41.87 -22.70
C ASN A 422 34.75 41.03 -23.74
N GLU A 423 35.20 41.72 -24.79
CA GLU A 423 36.49 41.40 -25.40
C GLU A 423 37.55 41.57 -24.29
N GLU A 424 37.66 40.58 -23.39
CA GLU A 424 38.94 40.35 -22.74
C GLU A 424 39.88 39.84 -23.82
N SER A 425 40.67 40.78 -24.31
CA SER A 425 41.89 40.58 -25.04
C SER A 425 42.74 39.51 -24.33
N PHE A 426 42.67 38.28 -24.85
CA PHE A 426 43.71 37.28 -24.63
C PHE A 426 44.97 37.73 -25.39
N PHE A 427 45.74 38.62 -24.75
CA PHE A 427 47.15 38.87 -25.02
C PHE A 427 47.89 38.85 -23.68
N GLU A 428 48.22 37.65 -23.20
CA GLU A 428 49.58 37.10 -23.00
C GLU A 428 49.53 35.74 -22.31
#